data_AF-A0AA88XI88-F1
#
_entry.id   AF-A0AA88XI88-F1
#
_cell.length_a   1.000
_cell.length_b   1.000
_cell.length_c   1.000
_cell.angle_alpha   90.00
_cell.angle_beta   90.00
_cell.angle_gamma   90.00
#
_symmetry.space_group_name_H-M   'P 1'
#
loop_
_entity.id
_entity.type
_entity.pdbx_description
1 polymer ?
#
loop_
_entity_poly.entity_id
_entity_poly.type
_entity_poly.pdbx_seq_one_letter_code
_entity_poly.pdbx_strand_id
1 'polypeptide(L)'
;MTEEQAKEVLTQMMTSNPSSFDEAVFGEICGPSELPNWCVCGRCSVLETERMNICCKKENCVTKTNIFKDMCLNENVIEIAGILNYCELFHDSPSFKQSHYRNQSYRFYVLWQYGKLGKGNRVCPPACVVSAIRSKFPSVDGSYSGYDSGDEF
;
A
#
# COMPACT_ATOMS: atom_id res chain seq x y z
N MET A 1 -30.83 2.41 19.58
CA MET A 1 -30.32 1.03 19.53
C MET A 1 -29.24 0.92 20.60
N THR A 2 -29.41 0.02 21.56
CA THR A 2 -28.41 -0.22 22.60
C THR A 2 -27.25 -1.03 22.02
N GLU A 3 -26.09 -0.99 22.69
CA GLU A 3 -24.89 -1.72 22.24
C GLU A 3 -25.13 -3.24 22.14
N GLU A 4 -25.97 -3.79 23.03
CA GLU A 4 -26.38 -5.19 22.99
C GLU A 4 -27.22 -5.52 21.76
N GLN A 5 -28.18 -4.65 21.41
CA GLN A 5 -29.00 -4.83 20.21
C GLN A 5 -28.15 -4.78 18.93
N ALA A 6 -27.11 -3.96 18.90
CA ALA A 6 -26.20 -3.90 17.75
C ALA A 6 -25.36 -5.18 17.60
N LYS A 7 -24.88 -5.76 18.71
CA LYS A 7 -24.09 -7.01 18.72
C LYS A 7 -24.92 -8.22 18.28
N GLU A 8 -26.20 -8.25 18.69
CA GLU A 8 -27.13 -9.32 18.33
C GLU A 8 -27.43 -9.31 16.83
N VAL A 9 -27.71 -8.13 16.27
CA VAL A 9 -27.92 -7.95 14.82
C VAL A 9 -26.67 -8.35 14.03
N LEU A 10 -25.48 -7.96 14.50
CA LEU A 10 -24.20 -8.31 13.85
C LEU A 10 -23.97 -9.83 13.83
N THR A 11 -24.20 -10.49 14.96
CA THR A 11 -24.03 -11.96 15.09
C THR A 11 -25.03 -12.72 14.21
N GLN A 12 -26.26 -12.20 14.10
CA GLN A 12 -27.28 -12.77 13.25
C GLN A 12 -26.95 -12.61 11.75
N MET A 13 -26.36 -11.49 11.36
CA MET A 13 -25.86 -11.26 9.99
C MET A 13 -24.72 -12.23 9.62
N MET A 14 -23.77 -12.47 10.53
CA MET A 14 -22.63 -13.38 10.30
C MET A 14 -23.04 -14.84 10.11
N THR A 15 -24.11 -15.29 10.76
CA THR A 15 -24.58 -16.68 10.71
C THR A 15 -25.51 -16.98 9.54
N SER A 16 -26.28 -15.98 9.09
CA SER A 16 -27.32 -16.15 8.07
C SER A 16 -26.78 -16.01 6.65
N ASN A 17 -25.81 -15.11 6.43
CA ASN A 17 -25.17 -14.91 5.13
C ASN A 17 -23.79 -14.25 5.31
N PRO A 18 -22.69 -15.02 5.41
CA PRO A 18 -21.34 -14.50 5.64
C PRO A 18 -20.92 -13.42 4.62
N SER A 19 -21.39 -13.51 3.38
CA SER A 19 -21.07 -12.55 2.32
C SER A 19 -21.68 -11.16 2.54
N SER A 20 -22.84 -11.08 3.21
CA SER A 20 -23.50 -9.81 3.52
C SER A 20 -22.81 -9.08 4.67
N PHE A 21 -22.17 -9.82 5.59
CA PHE A 21 -21.31 -9.24 6.62
C PHE A 21 -20.05 -8.62 6.00
N ASP A 22 -19.45 -9.31 5.03
CA ASP A 22 -18.30 -8.76 4.29
C ASP A 22 -18.68 -7.46 3.55
N GLU A 23 -19.88 -7.40 2.97
CA GLU A 23 -20.43 -6.21 2.31
C GLU A 23 -20.65 -5.03 3.28
N ALA A 24 -21.13 -5.30 4.49
CA ALA A 24 -21.43 -4.28 5.50
C ALA A 24 -20.18 -3.76 6.25
N VAL A 25 -19.13 -4.58 6.39
CA VAL A 25 -17.88 -4.23 7.08
C VAL A 25 -16.85 -3.65 6.11
N PHE A 26 -16.78 -4.15 4.87
CA PHE A 26 -15.73 -3.82 3.91
C PHE A 26 -16.19 -2.96 2.74
N GLY A 27 -17.23 -2.11 2.93
CA GLY A 27 -17.68 -1.06 2.00
C GLY A 27 -16.96 -1.03 0.65
N GLU A 28 -17.63 -1.55 -0.38
CA GLU A 28 -17.08 -1.85 -1.71
C GLU A 28 -15.99 -2.93 -1.72
N ILE A 29 -16.42 -4.19 -1.76
CA ILE A 29 -15.64 -5.20 -2.49
C ILE A 29 -15.74 -4.80 -3.97
N CYS A 30 -14.76 -4.01 -4.43
CA CYS A 30 -14.48 -3.86 -5.84
C CYS A 30 -14.45 -5.30 -6.41
N GLY A 31 -15.41 -5.61 -7.29
CA GLY A 31 -15.52 -6.93 -7.93
C GLY A 31 -14.18 -7.33 -8.56
N PRO A 32 -13.97 -8.61 -8.92
CA PRO A 32 -12.70 -9.04 -9.50
C PRO A 32 -12.45 -8.23 -10.77
N SER A 33 -11.68 -7.15 -10.68
CA SER A 33 -11.21 -6.42 -11.83
C SER A 33 -10.40 -7.43 -12.59
N GLU A 34 -10.80 -7.74 -13.82
CA GLU A 34 -10.03 -8.62 -14.69
C GLU A 34 -8.56 -8.22 -14.58
N LEU A 35 -7.71 -9.20 -14.24
CA LEU A 35 -6.30 -8.92 -14.05
C LEU A 35 -5.76 -8.27 -15.32
N PRO A 36 -4.98 -7.18 -15.21
CA PRO A 36 -4.40 -6.55 -16.38
C PRO A 36 -3.62 -7.57 -17.20
N ASN A 37 -3.73 -7.54 -18.52
CA ASN A 37 -3.07 -8.49 -19.42
C ASN A 37 -1.53 -8.53 -19.29
N TRP A 38 -0.92 -7.46 -18.78
CA TRP A 38 0.52 -7.36 -18.49
C TRP A 38 0.90 -7.90 -17.09
N CYS A 39 -0.09 -8.29 -16.28
CA CYS A 39 0.13 -8.84 -14.96
C CYS A 39 0.49 -10.34 -15.02
N VAL A 40 1.66 -10.69 -14.50
CA VAL A 40 2.08 -12.10 -14.35
C VAL A 40 1.87 -12.60 -12.93
N CYS A 41 1.94 -11.72 -11.92
CA CYS A 41 1.93 -12.12 -10.51
C CYS A 41 0.54 -12.27 -9.88
N GLY A 42 -0.53 -11.95 -10.65
CA GLY A 42 -1.93 -12.05 -10.22
C GLY A 42 -2.37 -11.06 -9.15
N ARG A 43 -1.64 -9.94 -8.94
CA ARG A 43 -1.92 -8.95 -7.88
C ARG A 43 -1.78 -7.49 -8.32
N CYS A 44 -1.67 -7.23 -9.61
CA CYS A 44 -1.59 -5.86 -10.10
C CYS A 44 -2.99 -5.34 -10.43
N SER A 45 -3.21 -4.05 -10.19
CA SER A 45 -4.33 -3.28 -10.73
C SER A 45 -3.80 -2.19 -11.66
N VAL A 46 -4.68 -1.58 -12.45
CA VAL A 46 -4.35 -0.40 -13.25
C VAL A 46 -4.25 0.81 -12.32
N LEU A 47 -3.17 1.58 -12.48
CA LEU A 47 -2.86 2.81 -11.74
C LEU A 47 -2.98 4.03 -12.67
N GLU A 48 -2.90 5.22 -12.08
CA GLU A 48 -3.24 6.48 -12.73
C GLU A 48 -2.33 6.82 -13.92
N THR A 49 -1.08 6.38 -13.89
CA THR A 49 -0.10 6.68 -14.94
C THR A 49 0.43 5.40 -15.57
N GLU A 50 0.64 5.41 -16.89
CA GLU A 50 1.13 4.26 -17.65
C GLU A 50 2.49 3.75 -17.12
N ARG A 51 3.37 4.67 -16.70
CA ARG A 51 4.68 4.34 -16.11
C ARG A 51 4.57 3.49 -14.83
N MET A 52 3.45 3.56 -14.12
CA MET A 52 3.20 2.78 -12.90
C MET A 52 2.62 1.40 -13.19
N ASN A 53 2.13 1.15 -14.40
CA ASN A 53 1.48 -0.09 -14.82
C ASN A 53 2.50 -1.17 -15.20
N ILE A 54 3.42 -1.45 -14.26
CA ILE A 54 4.46 -2.47 -14.40
C ILE A 54 4.28 -3.58 -13.37
N CYS A 55 4.48 -4.84 -13.79
CA CYS A 55 4.38 -6.00 -12.90
C CYS A 55 5.73 -6.34 -12.25
N CYS A 56 5.73 -6.94 -11.06
CA CYS A 56 6.95 -7.48 -10.44
C CYS A 56 7.48 -8.73 -11.16
N LYS A 57 6.69 -9.34 -12.05
CA LYS A 57 7.04 -10.49 -12.90
C LYS A 57 7.51 -11.75 -12.14
N LYS A 58 7.18 -11.88 -10.86
CA LYS A 58 7.47 -13.07 -10.05
C LYS A 58 6.25 -13.99 -10.01
N GLU A 59 6.47 -15.30 -10.12
CA GLU A 59 5.42 -16.32 -9.91
C GLU A 59 4.80 -16.17 -8.51
N ASN A 60 5.66 -16.10 -7.49
CA ASN A 60 5.27 -15.69 -6.15
C ASN A 60 5.46 -14.18 -6.02
N CYS A 61 4.35 -13.45 -6.12
CA CYS A 61 4.35 -12.00 -6.01
C CYS A 61 5.13 -11.54 -4.78
N VAL A 62 6.02 -10.55 -4.97
CA VAL A 62 6.86 -9.97 -3.91
C VAL A 62 6.06 -9.53 -2.69
N THR A 63 4.80 -9.12 -2.87
CA THR A 63 3.91 -8.66 -1.80
C THR A 63 3.45 -9.77 -0.86
N LYS A 64 3.59 -11.06 -1.25
CA LYS A 64 3.31 -12.20 -0.38
C LYS A 64 4.44 -12.49 0.61
N THR A 65 5.66 -12.02 0.33
CA THR A 65 6.85 -12.36 1.12
C THR A 65 6.80 -11.69 2.50
N ASN A 66 7.35 -12.34 3.53
CA ASN A 66 7.43 -11.75 4.86
C ASN A 66 8.33 -10.51 4.87
N ILE A 67 9.44 -10.54 4.14
CA ILE A 67 10.34 -9.39 4.01
C ILE A 67 9.58 -8.16 3.52
N PHE A 68 8.69 -8.30 2.52
CA PHE A 68 7.87 -7.19 2.07
C PHE A 68 6.93 -6.67 3.16
N LYS A 69 6.25 -7.56 3.89
CA LYS A 69 5.34 -7.16 4.98
C LYS A 69 6.08 -6.44 6.10
N ASP A 70 7.22 -7.00 6.52
CA ASP A 70 8.03 -6.48 7.61
C ASP A 70 8.68 -5.14 7.24
N MET A 71 9.24 -5.02 6.03
CA MET A 71 9.93 -3.80 5.62
C MET A 71 8.97 -2.72 5.13
N CYS A 72 7.93 -3.06 4.38
CA CYS A 72 7.13 -2.08 3.64
C CYS A 72 5.75 -1.83 4.27
N LEU A 73 5.23 -2.70 5.15
CA LEU A 73 3.88 -2.57 5.71
C LEU A 73 3.83 -2.51 7.25
N ASN A 74 4.94 -2.82 7.94
CA ASN A 74 5.01 -2.77 9.39
C ASN A 74 5.17 -1.33 9.87
N GLU A 75 4.14 -0.80 10.53
CA GLU A 75 4.09 0.57 11.04
C GLU A 75 5.24 0.88 11.99
N ASN A 76 5.59 -0.03 12.90
CA ASN A 76 6.67 0.19 13.85
C ASN A 76 8.03 0.37 13.16
N VAL A 77 8.30 -0.42 12.11
CA VAL A 77 9.55 -0.33 11.33
C VAL A 77 9.60 1.00 10.57
N ILE A 78 8.48 1.40 9.99
CA ILE A 78 8.34 2.65 9.25
C ILE A 78 8.48 3.87 10.17
N GLU A 79 7.87 3.84 11.35
CA GLU A 79 7.96 4.90 12.37
C GLU A 79 9.38 5.09 12.86
N ILE A 80 10.06 4.00 13.24
CA ILE A 80 11.46 4.06 13.69
C ILE A 80 12.33 4.67 12.60
N ALA A 81 12.16 4.27 11.34
CA ALA A 81 12.91 4.88 10.25
C ALA A 81 12.52 6.33 9.97
N GLY A 82 11.26 6.71 10.18
CA GLY A 82 10.81 8.10 10.15
C GLY A 82 11.55 8.94 11.20
N ILE A 83 11.60 8.46 12.45
CA ILE A 83 12.34 9.09 13.55
C ILE A 83 13.82 9.24 13.17
N LEU A 84 14.49 8.16 12.75
CA LEU A 84 15.90 8.21 12.38
C LEU A 84 16.15 9.22 11.25
N ASN A 85 15.34 9.20 10.19
CA ASN A 85 15.52 10.13 9.06
C ASN A 85 15.26 11.59 9.44
N TYR A 86 14.30 11.90 10.33
CA TYR A 86 13.94 13.28 10.67
C TYR A 86 14.77 13.85 11.82
N CYS A 87 15.05 13.04 12.85
CA CYS A 87 15.88 13.46 13.96
C CYS A 87 17.35 13.63 13.55
N GLU A 88 17.90 12.77 12.69
CA GLU A 88 19.31 12.86 12.29
C GLU A 88 19.59 13.85 11.16
N LEU A 89 18.63 14.08 10.24
CA LEU A 89 18.89 14.89 9.03
C LEU A 89 18.25 16.28 9.06
N PHE A 90 17.15 16.46 9.80
CA PHE A 90 16.32 17.67 9.68
C PHE A 90 16.07 18.41 11.01
N HIS A 91 16.45 17.83 12.16
CA HIS A 91 16.19 18.39 13.49
C HIS A 91 14.70 18.74 13.72
N ASP A 92 13.81 18.00 13.06
CA ASP A 92 12.36 18.23 13.07
C ASP A 92 11.63 17.02 13.64
N SER A 93 10.35 17.20 13.99
CA SER A 93 9.50 16.14 14.53
C SER A 93 9.01 15.22 13.40
N PRO A 94 9.01 13.89 13.61
CA PRO A 94 8.48 12.95 12.62
C PRO A 94 6.99 13.21 12.37
N SER A 95 6.55 13.05 11.12
CA SER A 95 5.14 13.12 10.74
C SER A 95 4.56 11.72 10.63
N PHE A 96 3.53 11.43 11.43
CA PHE A 96 2.82 10.14 11.40
C PHE A 96 1.59 10.15 10.49
N LYS A 97 1.61 10.96 9.42
CA LYS A 97 0.54 11.00 8.42
C LYS A 97 0.60 9.77 7.52
N GLN A 98 -0.55 9.26 7.06
CA GLN A 98 -0.62 8.15 6.12
C GLN A 98 0.26 8.34 4.86
N SER A 99 0.37 9.57 4.36
CA SER A 99 1.26 9.91 3.24
C SER A 99 2.75 9.68 3.55
N HIS A 100 3.18 9.92 4.79
CA HIS A 100 4.53 9.65 5.24
C HIS A 100 4.83 8.15 5.23
N TYR A 101 3.94 7.34 5.82
CA TYR A 101 4.12 5.88 5.82
C TYR A 101 4.21 5.36 4.38
N ARG A 102 3.27 5.77 3.54
CA ARG A 102 3.22 5.37 2.13
C ARG A 102 4.52 5.72 1.39
N ASN A 103 5.02 6.94 1.53
CA ASN A 103 6.26 7.39 0.90
C ASN A 103 7.48 6.65 1.44
N GLN A 104 7.53 6.39 2.74
CA GLN A 104 8.62 5.64 3.36
C GLN A 104 8.62 4.17 2.92
N SER A 105 7.45 3.54 2.80
CA SER A 105 7.28 2.19 2.28
C SER A 105 7.79 2.05 0.83
N TYR A 106 7.50 3.03 -0.04
CA TYR A 106 8.05 3.05 -1.40
C TYR A 106 9.58 3.10 -1.38
N ARG A 107 10.16 3.96 -0.54
CA ARG A 107 11.62 4.08 -0.39
C ARG A 107 12.24 2.78 0.13
N PHE A 108 11.60 2.12 1.10
CA PHE A 108 12.05 0.83 1.61
C PHE A 108 12.01 -0.27 0.56
N TYR A 109 10.94 -0.36 -0.22
CA TYR A 109 10.87 -1.32 -1.32
C TYR A 109 12.01 -1.09 -2.33
N VAL A 110 12.22 0.18 -2.73
CA VAL A 110 13.27 0.53 -3.67
C VAL A 110 14.65 0.22 -3.10
N LEU A 111 14.92 0.57 -1.85
CA LEU A 111 16.17 0.27 -1.17
C LEU A 111 16.44 -1.23 -1.09
N TRP A 112 15.41 -2.02 -0.75
CA TRP A 112 15.52 -3.47 -0.64
C TRP A 112 15.82 -4.13 -1.99
N GLN A 113 15.16 -3.70 -3.06
CA GLN A 113 15.27 -4.34 -4.37
C GLN A 113 16.45 -3.83 -5.22
N TYR A 114 16.78 -2.55 -5.09
CA TYR A 114 17.74 -1.88 -5.97
C TYR A 114 18.93 -1.26 -5.21
N GLY A 115 18.95 -1.33 -3.89
CA GLY A 115 19.96 -0.67 -3.07
C GLY A 115 19.80 0.85 -3.02
N LYS A 116 20.85 1.54 -2.57
CA LYS A 116 20.86 3.01 -2.50
C LYS A 116 21.00 3.59 -3.91
N LEU A 117 19.99 4.35 -4.33
CA LEU A 117 20.00 5.06 -5.61
C LEU A 117 20.57 6.48 -5.44
N GLY A 118 21.28 6.97 -6.47
CA GLY A 118 21.78 8.35 -6.53
C GLY A 118 20.68 9.37 -6.81
N LYS A 119 20.99 10.67 -6.68
CA LYS A 119 20.06 11.77 -7.02
C LYS A 119 19.64 11.65 -8.50
N GLY A 120 18.35 11.83 -8.79
CA GLY A 120 17.78 11.70 -10.14
C GLY A 120 17.43 10.27 -10.55
N ASN A 121 18.08 9.25 -9.97
CA ASN A 121 17.82 7.86 -10.33
C ASN A 121 16.62 7.31 -9.55
N ARG A 122 15.41 7.77 -9.87
CA ARG A 122 14.19 7.22 -9.28
C ARG A 122 13.79 5.94 -10.01
N VAL A 123 13.20 5.00 -9.28
CA VAL A 123 12.62 3.77 -9.85
C VAL A 123 11.17 3.66 -9.40
N CYS A 124 10.27 3.41 -10.34
CA CYS A 124 8.86 3.17 -10.02
C CYS A 124 8.68 1.76 -9.43
N PRO A 125 8.07 1.61 -8.24
CA PRO A 125 7.68 0.29 -7.74
C PRO A 125 6.63 -0.36 -8.64
N PRO A 126 6.55 -1.71 -8.69
CA PRO A 126 5.50 -2.41 -9.41
C PRO A 126 4.09 -2.10 -8.92
N ALA A 127 3.10 -2.20 -9.81
CA ALA A 127 1.71 -1.92 -9.51
C ALA A 127 1.16 -2.75 -8.35
N CYS A 128 1.53 -4.03 -8.25
CA CYS A 128 1.15 -4.87 -7.11
C CYS A 128 1.69 -4.35 -5.77
N VAL A 129 2.90 -3.79 -5.76
CA VAL A 129 3.54 -3.18 -4.59
C VAL A 129 2.86 -1.87 -4.25
N VAL A 130 2.66 -1.00 -5.24
CA VAL A 130 1.98 0.29 -5.07
C VAL A 130 0.59 0.07 -4.48
N SER A 131 -0.18 -0.85 -5.05
CA SER A 131 -1.53 -1.18 -4.59
C SER A 131 -1.53 -1.69 -3.15
N ALA A 132 -0.67 -2.65 -2.82
CA ALA A 132 -0.59 -3.18 -1.46
C ALA A 132 -0.24 -2.10 -0.42
N ILE A 133 0.70 -1.20 -0.75
CA ILE A 133 1.09 -0.09 0.11
C ILE A 133 -0.05 0.93 0.24
N ARG A 134 -0.76 1.27 -0.85
CA ARG A 134 -1.91 2.19 -0.82
C ARG A 134 -3.09 1.63 -0.05
N SER A 135 -3.35 0.33 -0.13
CA SER A 135 -4.37 -0.34 0.69
C SER A 135 -4.04 -0.30 2.17
N LYS A 136 -2.75 -0.43 2.54
CA LYS A 136 -2.31 -0.36 3.94
C LYS A 136 -2.31 1.08 4.47
N PHE A 137 -1.89 2.04 3.65
CA PHE A 137 -1.77 3.46 4.00
C PHE A 137 -2.55 4.34 3.01
N PRO A 138 -3.89 4.38 3.13
CA PRO A 138 -4.76 5.04 2.14
C PRO A 138 -4.59 6.57 2.12
N SER A 139 -4.95 7.19 0.99
CA SER A 139 -5.21 8.64 0.97
C SER A 139 -6.64 8.88 1.46
N VAL A 140 -6.87 9.98 2.16
CA VAL A 140 -8.20 10.32 2.72
C VAL A 140 -9.24 10.52 1.61
N ASP A 141 -8.80 11.09 0.49
CA ASP A 141 -9.60 11.39 -0.71
C ASP A 141 -9.46 10.33 -1.82
N GLY A 142 -8.66 9.29 -1.60
CA GLY A 142 -8.33 8.30 -2.63
C GLY A 142 -7.49 8.84 -3.79
N SER A 143 -7.05 10.10 -3.75
CA SER A 143 -6.24 10.72 -4.79
C SER A 143 -4.76 10.51 -4.51
N TYR A 144 -4.00 10.17 -5.55
CA TYR A 144 -2.57 9.95 -5.45
C TYR A 144 -1.84 10.70 -6.55
N SER A 145 -0.78 11.42 -6.17
CA SER A 145 0.21 11.91 -7.12
C SER A 145 0.84 10.69 -7.82
N GLY A 146 0.81 10.69 -9.16
CA GLY A 146 1.46 9.65 -9.96
C GLY A 146 2.98 9.62 -9.79
N TYR A 147 3.65 8.77 -10.56
CA TYR A 147 5.10 8.66 -10.51
C TYR A 147 5.80 9.80 -11.26
N ASP A 148 6.65 10.54 -10.56
CA ASP A 148 7.55 11.57 -11.10
C ASP A 148 8.99 11.05 -11.09
N SER A 149 9.61 10.95 -12.28
CA SER A 149 10.99 10.45 -12.44
C SER A 149 12.05 11.44 -11.96
N GLY A 150 11.69 12.73 -11.80
CA GLY A 150 12.62 13.76 -11.32
C GLY A 150 13.67 14.20 -12.35
N ASP A 151 13.50 13.85 -13.63
CA ASP A 151 14.39 14.22 -14.74
C ASP A 151 13.99 15.54 -15.43
N GLU A 152 12.89 16.17 -15.00
CA GLU A 152 12.32 17.36 -15.66
C GLU A 152 12.77 18.72 -15.09
N PHE A 153 13.85 18.78 -14.29
CA PHE A 153 14.44 20.05 -13.82
C PHE A 153 15.98 20.04 -13.75
#